data_AF-A0A482ZWV3-F1
#
_entry.id   AF-A0A482ZWV3-F1
#
_cell.length_a   1.000
_cell.length_b   1.000
_cell.length_c   1.000
_cell.angle_alpha   90.00
_cell.angle_beta   90.00
_cell.angle_gamma   90.00
#
_symmetry.space_group_name_H-M   'P 1'
#
loop_
_entity.id
_entity.type
_entity.pdbx_description
1 polymer ?
#
loop_
_entity_poly.entity_id
_entity_poly.type
_entity_poly.pdbx_seq_one_letter_code
_entity_poly.pdbx_strand_id
1 'polypeptide(L)'
;MSTGLIRAALCSILSDCAVYGERSANIHRSISVFLERFSNDSFIREFDFFAETLYCALQQCVHSVTSKKYRAKSALREKLWVSFHNMRENQLKVIWEKFCTSTKTKFDPFIQQTVNMKVYEEIIKAHFEVSPNNGTMASSSPPQLSVDEENIVRYAAGYVSMRLLKKYENLCTEKAMQYVAVNGDESSLLEYTTHWSSLINRGGLFEINDDTYKLFHGIELRVQKHLLSFLNDSILPDKKDIIINAVAEDENVQQVWAQLSHYITEEDHAIQLLRELISLWITVRGFAIAGTWVEQY
;
A
#
# COMPACT_ATOMS: atom_id res chain seq x y z
N MET A 1 -19.39 17.00 -14.08
CA MET A 1 -18.92 16.49 -12.77
C MET A 1 -17.61 17.19 -12.38
N SER A 2 -16.64 17.23 -13.28
CA SER A 2 -15.36 17.96 -13.20
C SER A 2 -15.47 19.43 -12.73
N THR A 3 -16.34 20.23 -13.35
CA THR A 3 -16.59 21.64 -12.97
C THR A 3 -17.01 21.77 -11.49
N GLY A 4 -17.89 20.89 -11.02
CA GLY A 4 -18.37 20.89 -9.65
C GLY A 4 -17.25 20.58 -8.65
N LEU A 5 -16.37 19.62 -9.00
CA LEU A 5 -15.22 19.26 -8.16
C LEU A 5 -14.22 20.42 -8.03
N ILE A 6 -13.91 21.10 -9.13
CA ILE A 6 -12.99 22.24 -9.11
C ILE A 6 -13.59 23.44 -8.39
N ARG A 7 -14.89 23.71 -8.57
CA ARG A 7 -15.59 24.72 -7.77
C ARG A 7 -15.58 24.38 -6.29
N ALA A 8 -15.84 23.11 -5.92
CA ALA A 8 -15.78 22.67 -4.53
C ALA A 8 -14.37 22.83 -3.94
N ALA A 9 -13.33 22.50 -4.70
CA ALA A 9 -11.94 22.72 -4.29
C ALA A 9 -11.65 24.22 -4.04
N LEU A 10 -12.05 25.09 -4.97
CA LEU A 10 -11.89 26.55 -4.82
C LEU A 10 -12.67 27.10 -3.61
N CYS A 11 -13.92 26.66 -3.41
CA CYS A 11 -14.72 27.04 -2.25
C CYS A 11 -14.10 26.55 -0.93
N SER A 12 -13.59 25.32 -0.88
CA SER A 12 -12.88 24.78 0.30
C SER A 12 -11.67 25.64 0.65
N ILE A 13 -10.91 26.11 -0.34
CA ILE A 13 -9.76 26.99 -0.10
C ILE A 13 -10.21 28.31 0.53
N LEU A 14 -11.31 28.90 0.05
CA LEU A 14 -11.87 30.13 0.64
C LEU A 14 -12.31 29.93 2.09
N SER A 15 -12.90 28.78 2.42
CA SER A 15 -13.33 28.45 3.78
C SER A 15 -12.15 28.19 4.73
N ASP A 16 -11.04 27.61 4.23
CA ASP A 16 -9.84 27.28 5.03
C ASP A 16 -8.95 28.52 5.31
N CYS A 17 -9.21 29.66 4.67
CA CYS A 17 -8.38 30.87 4.74
C CYS A 17 -8.28 31.55 6.11
N ALA A 18 -9.10 31.16 7.09
CA ALA A 18 -9.04 31.68 8.47
C ALA A 18 -7.70 31.36 9.18
N VAL A 19 -6.90 30.44 8.64
CA VAL A 19 -5.73 29.87 9.32
C VAL A 19 -4.38 30.50 8.92
N TYR A 20 -4.30 31.33 7.86
CA TYR A 20 -3.00 31.62 7.18
C TYR A 20 -2.65 33.11 6.92
N GLY A 21 -2.81 34.03 7.90
CA GLY A 21 -2.16 35.37 7.89
C GLY A 21 -2.34 36.25 6.62
N GLU A 22 -1.44 37.20 6.37
CA GLU A 22 -1.55 38.17 5.24
C GLU A 22 -1.46 37.54 3.85
N ARG A 23 -0.71 36.44 3.67
CA ARG A 23 -0.65 35.72 2.39
C ARG A 23 -2.00 35.08 2.02
N SER A 24 -2.76 34.63 3.02
CA SER A 24 -4.12 34.11 2.84
C SER A 24 -5.07 35.17 2.27
N ALA A 25 -4.98 36.42 2.72
CA ALA A 25 -5.86 37.49 2.23
C ALA A 25 -5.69 37.76 0.72
N ASN A 26 -4.46 37.67 0.21
CA ASN A 26 -4.20 37.83 -1.23
C ASN A 26 -4.68 36.61 -2.04
N ILE A 27 -4.50 35.39 -1.51
CA ILE A 27 -5.01 34.16 -2.15
C ILE A 27 -6.55 34.19 -2.17
N HIS A 28 -7.17 34.53 -1.05
CA HIS A 28 -8.62 34.68 -0.94
C HIS A 28 -9.13 35.71 -1.94
N ARG A 29 -8.51 36.89 -2.01
CA ARG A 29 -8.89 37.92 -3.00
C ARG A 29 -8.78 37.38 -4.43
N SER A 30 -7.66 36.74 -4.78
CA SER A 30 -7.46 36.19 -6.12
C SER A 30 -8.48 35.11 -6.46
N ILE A 31 -8.80 34.21 -5.53
CA ILE A 31 -9.81 33.15 -5.72
C ILE A 31 -11.23 33.73 -5.76
N SER A 32 -11.57 34.72 -4.94
CA SER A 32 -12.87 35.40 -4.99
C SER A 32 -13.07 36.10 -6.33
N VAL A 33 -12.09 36.89 -6.79
CA VAL A 33 -12.13 37.55 -8.10
C VAL A 33 -12.22 36.52 -9.23
N PHE A 34 -11.50 35.40 -9.09
CA PHE A 34 -11.58 34.29 -10.02
C PHE A 34 -13.02 33.74 -10.08
N LEU A 35 -13.61 33.34 -8.95
CA LEU A 35 -14.97 32.78 -8.89
C LEU A 35 -16.07 33.75 -9.33
N GLU A 36 -15.98 35.04 -8.97
CA GLU A 36 -16.92 36.06 -9.43
C GLU A 36 -16.89 36.18 -10.97
N ARG A 37 -15.70 36.14 -11.56
CA ARG A 37 -15.54 36.26 -13.01
C ARG A 37 -16.14 35.08 -13.77
N PHE A 38 -16.08 33.87 -13.20
CA PHE A 38 -16.63 32.65 -13.79
C PHE A 38 -18.08 32.35 -13.38
N SER A 39 -18.68 33.21 -12.55
CA SER A 39 -20.13 33.24 -12.33
C SER A 39 -20.87 33.99 -13.44
N ASN A 40 -20.16 34.77 -14.26
CA ASN A 40 -20.72 35.43 -15.44
C ASN A 40 -20.73 34.48 -16.65
N ASP A 41 -21.84 34.46 -17.40
CA ASP A 41 -22.07 33.53 -18.53
C ASP A 41 -20.98 33.54 -19.62
N SER A 42 -20.23 34.65 -19.74
CA SER A 42 -19.24 34.84 -20.80
C SER A 42 -18.00 33.95 -20.70
N PHE A 43 -17.72 33.35 -19.53
CA PHE A 43 -16.53 32.51 -19.33
C PHE A 43 -16.84 31.09 -18.84
N ILE A 44 -18.12 30.73 -18.73
CA ILE A 44 -18.54 29.42 -18.23
C ILE A 44 -18.00 28.30 -19.13
N ARG A 45 -18.04 28.48 -20.45
CA ARG A 45 -17.58 27.46 -21.41
C ARG A 45 -16.08 27.22 -21.32
N GLU A 46 -15.29 28.29 -21.22
CA GLU A 46 -13.84 28.22 -21.05
C GLU A 46 -13.48 27.57 -19.71
N PHE A 47 -14.22 27.88 -18.65
CA PHE A 47 -14.03 27.26 -17.35
C PHE A 47 -14.40 25.77 -17.35
N ASP A 48 -15.52 25.39 -17.96
CA ASP A 48 -15.92 23.98 -18.10
C ASP A 48 -14.89 23.19 -18.90
N PHE A 49 -14.40 23.75 -20.02
CA PHE A 49 -13.36 23.11 -20.82
C PHE A 49 -12.05 22.93 -20.04
N PHE A 50 -11.62 23.97 -19.32
CA PHE A 50 -10.46 23.89 -18.43
C PHE A 50 -10.66 22.83 -17.35
N ALA A 51 -11.84 22.82 -16.72
CA ALA A 51 -12.16 21.92 -15.63
C ALA A 51 -12.11 20.45 -16.07
N GLU A 52 -12.71 20.15 -17.22
CA GLU A 52 -12.66 18.83 -17.84
C GLU A 52 -11.23 18.44 -18.19
N THR A 53 -10.47 19.33 -18.85
CA THR A 53 -9.08 19.06 -19.25
C THR A 53 -8.18 18.77 -18.05
N LEU A 54 -8.30 19.57 -16.98
CA LEU A 54 -7.53 19.38 -15.75
C LEU A 54 -7.90 18.06 -15.07
N TYR A 55 -9.21 17.78 -14.94
CA TYR A 55 -9.71 16.56 -14.34
C TYR A 55 -9.24 15.32 -15.09
N CYS A 56 -9.37 15.31 -16.42
CA CYS A 56 -8.89 14.19 -17.26
C CYS A 56 -7.39 13.97 -17.11
N ALA A 57 -6.57 15.03 -17.09
CA ALA A 57 -5.13 14.90 -16.89
C ALA A 57 -4.79 14.27 -15.52
N LEU A 58 -5.45 14.73 -14.45
CA LEU A 58 -5.27 14.16 -13.10
C LEU A 58 -5.77 12.72 -12.99
N GLN A 59 -6.90 12.38 -13.61
CA GLN A 59 -7.39 11.01 -13.68
C GLN A 59 -6.43 10.10 -14.45
N GLN A 60 -5.90 10.55 -15.59
CA GLN A 60 -4.91 9.81 -16.37
C GLN A 60 -3.64 9.57 -15.55
N CYS A 61 -3.20 10.56 -14.78
CA CYS A 61 -2.08 10.40 -13.84
C CYS A 61 -2.34 9.26 -12.85
N VAL A 62 -3.50 9.24 -12.19
CA VAL A 62 -3.86 8.15 -11.26
C VAL A 62 -3.91 6.81 -12.00
N HIS A 63 -4.64 6.74 -13.11
CA HIS A 63 -4.82 5.49 -13.88
C HIS A 63 -3.50 4.92 -14.41
N SER A 64 -2.58 5.77 -14.87
CA SER A 64 -1.26 5.34 -15.38
C SER A 64 -0.40 4.67 -14.29
N VAL A 65 -0.63 5.02 -13.03
CA VAL A 65 0.04 4.43 -11.88
C VAL A 65 -0.73 3.21 -11.42
N THR A 66 -2.04 3.29 -11.19
CA THR A 66 -2.87 2.22 -10.59
C THR A 66 -3.16 1.05 -11.51
N SER A 67 -3.00 1.21 -12.82
CA SER A 67 -3.03 0.09 -13.78
C SER A 67 -1.86 -0.88 -13.59
N LYS A 68 -0.81 -0.47 -12.89
CA LYS A 68 0.33 -1.33 -12.54
C LYS A 68 0.10 -1.97 -11.18
N LYS A 69 0.60 -3.19 -11.01
CA LYS A 69 0.65 -3.85 -9.70
C LYS A 69 1.82 -3.31 -8.88
N TYR A 70 1.63 -3.25 -7.57
CA TYR A 70 2.65 -2.92 -6.58
C TYR A 70 2.52 -3.86 -5.40
N ARG A 71 3.65 -4.18 -4.76
CA ARG A 71 3.79 -5.00 -3.57
C ARG A 71 3.12 -4.29 -2.40
N ALA A 72 3.59 -3.09 -2.08
CA ALA A 72 3.08 -2.33 -0.95
C ALA A 72 2.19 -1.16 -1.37
N LYS A 73 1.12 -0.92 -0.60
CA LYS A 73 0.28 0.29 -0.74
C LYS A 73 1.08 1.57 -0.55
N SER A 74 2.09 1.54 0.33
CA SER A 74 3.04 2.65 0.52
C SER A 74 3.82 2.98 -0.75
N ALA A 75 4.32 1.96 -1.46
CA ALA A 75 5.02 2.12 -2.73
C ALA A 75 4.09 2.70 -3.81
N LEU A 76 2.85 2.19 -3.90
CA LEU A 76 1.83 2.75 -4.79
C LEU A 76 1.57 4.23 -4.47
N ARG A 77 1.40 4.58 -3.19
CA ARG A 77 1.19 5.96 -2.74
C ARG A 77 2.36 6.86 -3.13
N GLU A 78 3.59 6.40 -2.91
CA GLU A 78 4.79 7.15 -3.30
C GLU A 78 4.81 7.39 -4.82
N LYS A 79 4.56 6.37 -5.64
CA LYS A 79 4.53 6.49 -7.11
C LYS A 79 3.43 7.41 -7.61
N LEU A 80 2.26 7.41 -6.95
CA LEU A 80 1.18 8.35 -7.22
C LEU A 80 1.66 9.79 -7.02
N TRP A 81 2.27 10.10 -5.87
CA TRP A 81 2.77 11.45 -5.57
C TRP A 81 3.92 11.89 -6.48
N VAL A 82 4.87 11.00 -6.78
CA VAL A 82 5.96 11.28 -7.74
C VAL A 82 5.39 11.60 -9.12
N SER A 83 4.44 10.80 -9.61
CA SER A 83 3.78 11.03 -10.91
C SER A 83 3.03 12.37 -10.93
N PHE A 84 2.28 12.66 -9.85
CA PHE A 84 1.57 13.94 -9.70
C PHE A 84 2.52 15.14 -9.70
N HIS A 85 3.62 15.08 -8.95
CA HIS A 85 4.58 16.18 -8.91
C HIS A 85 5.24 16.42 -10.26
N ASN A 86 5.63 15.36 -10.97
CA ASN A 86 6.17 15.45 -12.33
C ASN A 86 5.14 16.06 -13.29
N MET A 87 3.87 15.64 -13.22
CA MET A 87 2.82 16.19 -14.08
C MET A 87 2.49 17.64 -13.75
N ARG A 88 2.56 18.01 -12.47
CA ARG A 88 2.30 19.38 -11.98
C ARG A 88 3.28 20.38 -12.58
N GLU A 89 4.56 20.04 -12.63
CA GLU A 89 5.62 20.92 -13.15
C GLU A 89 5.57 21.07 -14.68
N ASN A 90 5.02 20.07 -15.37
CA ASN A 90 4.95 20.01 -16.82
C ASN A 90 3.53 20.27 -17.33
N GLN A 91 2.75 19.22 -17.54
CA GLN A 91 1.46 19.26 -18.23
C GLN A 91 0.44 20.17 -17.55
N LEU A 92 0.30 20.12 -16.23
CA LEU A 92 -0.72 20.91 -15.53
C LEU A 92 -0.45 22.40 -15.64
N LYS A 93 0.83 22.81 -15.60
CA LYS A 93 1.22 24.21 -15.76
C LYS A 93 0.75 24.77 -17.11
N VAL A 94 0.93 24.00 -18.19
CA VAL A 94 0.47 24.37 -19.53
C VAL A 94 -1.05 24.50 -19.61
N ILE A 95 -1.80 23.62 -18.94
CA ILE A 95 -3.27 23.70 -18.88
C ILE A 95 -3.71 25.01 -18.22
N TRP A 96 -3.09 25.37 -17.11
CA TRP A 96 -3.36 26.62 -16.40
C TRP A 96 -2.95 27.87 -17.20
N GLU A 97 -1.77 27.89 -17.81
CA GLU A 97 -1.30 29.01 -18.63
C GLU A 97 -2.23 29.27 -19.82
N LYS A 98 -2.70 28.22 -20.50
CA LYS A 98 -3.67 28.33 -21.60
C LYS A 98 -4.99 28.93 -21.13
N PHE A 99 -5.50 28.44 -20.00
CA PHE A 99 -6.73 28.95 -19.40
C PHE A 99 -6.61 30.41 -18.93
N CYS A 100 -5.49 30.77 -18.30
CA CYS A 100 -5.24 32.15 -17.90
C CYS A 100 -5.13 33.09 -19.11
N THR A 101 -4.50 32.63 -20.18
CA THR A 101 -4.38 33.38 -21.44
C THR A 101 -5.75 33.60 -22.09
N SER A 102 -6.59 32.57 -22.20
CA SER A 102 -7.92 32.69 -22.82
C SER A 102 -8.85 33.63 -22.02
N THR A 103 -8.73 33.60 -20.70
CA THR A 103 -9.57 34.41 -19.79
C THR A 103 -8.98 35.79 -19.50
N LYS A 104 -7.77 36.10 -20.00
CA LYS A 104 -7.01 37.32 -19.67
C LYS A 104 -6.89 37.50 -18.15
N THR A 105 -6.53 36.42 -17.45
CA THR A 105 -6.23 36.40 -16.03
C THR A 105 -4.73 36.20 -15.81
N LYS A 106 -4.22 36.68 -14.67
CA LYS A 106 -2.82 36.46 -14.31
C LYS A 106 -2.67 35.06 -13.75
N PHE A 107 -1.69 34.32 -14.28
CA PHE A 107 -1.32 33.02 -13.74
C PHE A 107 -0.72 33.15 -12.33
N ASP A 108 -1.21 32.33 -11.40
CA ASP A 108 -0.75 32.24 -10.02
C ASP A 108 -0.35 30.79 -9.69
N PRO A 109 0.96 30.49 -9.50
CA PRO A 109 1.44 29.16 -9.17
C PRO A 109 0.85 28.60 -7.87
N PHE A 110 0.51 29.44 -6.90
CA PHE A 110 -0.04 28.98 -5.62
C PHE A 110 -1.47 28.48 -5.78
N ILE A 111 -2.29 29.21 -6.56
CA ILE A 111 -3.66 28.76 -6.87
C ILE A 111 -3.60 27.45 -7.65
N GLN A 112 -2.73 27.36 -8.67
CA GLN A 112 -2.50 26.12 -9.40
C GLN A 112 -2.18 24.97 -8.45
N GLN A 113 -1.17 25.13 -7.59
CA GLN A 113 -0.73 24.06 -6.70
C GLN A 113 -1.85 23.61 -5.75
N THR A 114 -2.56 24.57 -5.15
CA THR A 114 -3.59 24.29 -4.17
C THR A 114 -4.79 23.59 -4.79
N VAL A 115 -5.28 24.09 -5.93
CA VAL A 115 -6.40 23.47 -6.67
C VAL A 115 -6.02 22.10 -7.18
N ASN A 116 -4.85 21.96 -7.81
CA ASN A 116 -4.39 20.66 -8.32
C ASN A 116 -4.29 19.62 -7.19
N MET A 117 -3.76 20.01 -6.03
CA MET A 117 -3.62 19.12 -4.88
C MET A 117 -4.99 18.67 -4.34
N LYS A 118 -5.91 19.61 -4.08
CA LYS A 118 -7.26 19.29 -3.60
C LYS A 118 -8.03 18.39 -4.59
N VAL A 119 -8.01 18.72 -5.88
CA VAL A 119 -8.67 17.90 -6.91
C VAL A 119 -8.03 16.51 -7.00
N TYR A 120 -6.71 16.42 -6.94
CA TYR A 120 -5.98 15.15 -6.96
C TYR A 120 -6.31 14.28 -5.75
N GLU A 121 -6.35 14.86 -4.55
CA GLU A 121 -6.74 14.17 -3.32
C GLU A 121 -8.16 13.62 -3.40
N GLU A 122 -9.12 14.37 -3.93
CA GLU A 122 -10.48 13.89 -4.14
C GLU A 122 -10.55 12.74 -5.16
N ILE A 123 -9.77 12.82 -6.25
CA ILE A 123 -9.66 11.70 -7.21
C ILE A 123 -9.07 10.47 -6.53
N ILE A 124 -8.01 10.61 -5.71
CA ILE A 124 -7.43 9.50 -4.94
C ILE A 124 -8.47 8.92 -3.99
N LYS A 125 -9.17 9.75 -3.21
CA LYS A 125 -10.20 9.29 -2.26
C LYS A 125 -11.31 8.51 -2.98
N ALA A 126 -11.76 8.99 -4.13
CA ALA A 126 -12.75 8.31 -4.95
C ALA A 126 -12.21 7.00 -5.54
N HIS A 127 -10.94 6.95 -5.92
CA HIS A 127 -10.33 5.76 -6.53
C HIS A 127 -10.05 4.64 -5.53
N PHE A 128 -9.69 4.99 -4.31
CA PHE A 128 -9.31 4.03 -3.27
C PHE A 128 -10.40 3.75 -2.26
N GLU A 129 -11.63 4.23 -2.51
CA GLU A 129 -12.81 4.16 -1.62
C GLU A 129 -12.39 3.94 -0.18
N VAL A 130 -12.13 5.03 0.56
CA VAL A 130 -11.96 4.94 2.01
C VAL A 130 -13.30 4.45 2.53
N SER A 131 -13.48 3.12 2.57
CA SER A 131 -14.57 2.48 3.28
C SER A 131 -14.52 3.13 4.64
N PRO A 132 -15.54 3.90 5.05
CA PRO A 132 -15.55 4.44 6.38
C PRO A 132 -15.35 3.22 7.26
N ASN A 133 -14.29 3.23 8.09
CA ASN A 133 -13.98 2.18 9.04
C ASN A 133 -15.16 2.13 10.04
N ASN A 134 -16.29 1.60 9.60
CA ASN A 134 -17.51 1.36 10.37
C ASN A 134 -17.34 0.09 11.21
N GLY A 135 -16.19 -0.56 11.14
CA GLY A 135 -15.73 -1.45 12.17
C GLY A 135 -15.34 -0.61 13.38
N THR A 136 -16.28 -0.44 14.31
CA THR A 136 -15.98 -0.28 15.73
C THR A 136 -15.14 -1.50 16.14
N MET A 137 -13.85 -1.51 15.79
CA MET A 137 -12.92 -2.52 16.24
C MET A 137 -12.79 -2.32 17.74
N ALA A 138 -13.53 -3.13 18.49
CA ALA A 138 -13.24 -3.37 19.88
C ALA A 138 -11.72 -3.53 20.00
N SER A 139 -11.11 -2.74 20.89
CA SER A 139 -9.67 -2.70 21.12
C SER A 139 -9.20 -3.98 21.81
N SER A 140 -9.46 -5.14 21.23
CA SER A 140 -8.73 -6.33 21.61
C SER A 140 -7.28 -6.07 21.24
N SER A 141 -6.40 -6.20 22.23
CA SER A 141 -4.96 -6.19 22.00
C SER A 141 -4.65 -7.13 20.83
N PRO A 142 -3.75 -6.73 19.92
CA PRO A 142 -3.36 -7.61 18.82
C PRO A 142 -2.95 -8.97 19.39
N PRO A 143 -3.30 -10.09 18.72
CA PRO A 143 -2.85 -11.40 19.17
C PRO A 143 -1.32 -11.36 19.32
N GLN A 144 -0.85 -11.73 20.51
CA GLN A 144 0.58 -11.85 20.81
C GLN A 144 0.91 -13.33 20.83
N LEU A 145 2.02 -13.69 20.18
CA LEU A 145 2.55 -15.04 20.25
C LEU A 145 3.24 -15.22 21.61
N SER A 146 3.08 -16.40 22.19
CA SER A 146 3.89 -16.85 23.31
C SER A 146 5.34 -17.10 22.87
N VAL A 147 6.27 -17.14 23.84
CA VAL A 147 7.69 -17.43 23.59
C VAL A 147 7.89 -18.74 22.82
N ASP A 148 7.10 -19.77 23.14
CA ASP A 148 7.16 -21.05 22.47
C ASP A 148 6.64 -20.96 21.02
N GLU A 149 5.57 -20.22 20.79
CA GLU A 149 5.07 -19.96 19.44
C GLU A 149 6.08 -19.16 18.61
N GLU A 150 6.76 -18.18 19.19
CA GLU A 150 7.80 -17.41 18.51
C GLU A 150 8.98 -18.31 18.09
N ASN A 151 9.42 -19.21 18.98
CA ASN A 151 10.44 -20.22 18.68
C ASN A 151 9.99 -21.15 17.54
N ILE A 152 8.75 -21.64 17.59
CA ILE A 152 8.15 -22.49 16.56
C ILE A 152 8.06 -21.74 15.22
N VAL A 153 7.68 -20.46 15.24
CA VAL A 153 7.60 -19.62 14.05
C VAL A 153 8.97 -19.49 13.39
N ARG A 154 10.03 -19.17 14.17
CA ARG A 154 11.39 -19.08 13.62
C ARG A 154 11.86 -20.40 13.01
N TYR A 155 11.60 -21.52 13.69
CA TYR A 155 11.96 -22.84 13.17
C TYR A 155 11.19 -23.20 11.90
N ALA A 156 9.87 -23.03 11.89
CA ALA A 156 9.05 -23.29 10.71
C ALA A 156 9.47 -22.41 9.53
N ALA A 157 9.86 -21.16 9.80
CA ALA A 157 10.32 -20.21 8.80
C ALA A 157 11.62 -20.70 8.14
N GLY A 158 12.60 -21.16 8.93
CA GLY A 158 13.80 -21.80 8.40
C GLY A 158 13.49 -23.02 7.52
N TYR A 159 12.54 -23.86 7.94
CA TYR A 159 12.11 -25.01 7.12
C TYR A 159 11.45 -24.60 5.80
N VAL A 160 10.54 -23.61 5.83
CA VAL A 160 9.85 -23.09 4.64
C VAL A 160 10.86 -22.47 3.67
N SER A 161 11.78 -21.64 4.18
CA SER A 161 12.87 -21.05 3.41
C SER A 161 13.76 -22.11 2.76
N MET A 162 14.20 -23.13 3.51
CA MET A 162 14.98 -24.25 2.97
C MET A 162 14.25 -24.97 1.84
N ARG A 163 12.94 -25.20 2.01
CA ARG A 163 12.14 -25.94 1.03
C ARG A 163 11.90 -25.15 -0.25
N LEU A 164 11.68 -23.84 -0.14
CA LEU A 164 11.61 -22.96 -1.31
C LEU A 164 12.97 -22.87 -2.01
N LEU A 165 14.06 -22.72 -1.26
CA LEU A 165 15.41 -22.70 -1.81
C LEU A 165 15.69 -23.96 -2.65
N LYS A 166 15.49 -25.15 -2.08
CA LYS A 166 15.65 -26.43 -2.80
C LYS A 166 14.75 -26.54 -4.03
N LYS A 167 13.53 -26.01 -3.96
CA LYS A 167 12.60 -26.00 -5.10
C LYS A 167 13.17 -25.17 -6.25
N TYR A 168 13.75 -24.00 -5.98
CA TYR A 168 14.28 -23.11 -7.01
C TYR A 168 15.72 -23.41 -7.44
N GLU A 169 16.55 -23.98 -6.58
CA GLU A 169 17.88 -24.52 -6.93
C GLU A 169 17.77 -25.55 -8.05
N ASN A 170 16.82 -26.48 -7.93
CA ASN A 170 16.54 -27.48 -8.95
C ASN A 170 16.04 -26.90 -10.28
N LEU A 171 15.59 -25.64 -10.27
CA LEU A 171 15.09 -24.96 -11.46
C LEU A 171 16.17 -24.11 -12.17
N CYS A 172 17.41 -24.00 -11.63
CA CYS A 172 18.48 -23.17 -12.19
C CYS A 172 18.01 -21.76 -12.60
N THR A 173 17.10 -21.18 -11.81
CA THR A 173 16.49 -19.89 -12.13
C THR A 173 17.13 -18.77 -11.32
N GLU A 174 17.18 -17.57 -11.92
CA GLU A 174 17.55 -16.30 -11.27
C GLU A 174 16.80 -16.07 -9.93
N LYS A 175 15.62 -16.70 -9.78
CA LYS A 175 14.80 -16.78 -8.56
C LYS A 175 15.54 -17.40 -7.35
N ALA A 176 16.44 -18.35 -7.56
CA ALA A 176 17.21 -18.98 -6.47
C ALA A 176 18.25 -18.00 -5.88
N MET A 177 18.93 -17.21 -6.72
CA MET A 177 19.91 -16.21 -6.28
C MET A 177 19.25 -15.04 -5.55
N GLN A 178 18.04 -14.65 -5.96
CA GLN A 178 17.27 -13.58 -5.31
C GLN A 178 16.80 -13.95 -3.88
N TYR A 179 16.64 -15.23 -3.57
CA TYR A 179 16.29 -15.70 -2.22
C TYR A 179 17.50 -15.73 -1.26
N VAL A 180 18.70 -15.99 -1.79
CA VAL A 180 19.95 -16.05 -1.03
C VAL A 180 20.44 -14.66 -0.59
N ALA A 181 20.06 -13.60 -1.31
CA ALA A 181 20.44 -12.22 -1.02
C ALA A 181 19.69 -11.58 0.16
N VAL A 182 18.70 -12.28 0.74
CA VAL A 182 17.94 -11.83 1.92
C VAL A 182 18.74 -12.03 3.23
N ASN A 183 19.90 -12.68 3.16
CA ASN A 183 20.79 -12.92 4.28
C ASN A 183 21.74 -11.74 4.52
N GLY A 184 21.33 -10.82 5.40
CA GLY A 184 22.13 -9.70 5.91
C GLY A 184 22.49 -9.85 7.40
N ASP A 185 23.70 -9.39 7.74
CA ASP A 185 24.45 -9.49 9.00
C ASP A 185 23.80 -8.94 10.28
N GLU A 186 24.25 -9.52 11.40
CA GLU A 186 24.17 -9.15 12.84
C GLU A 186 22.80 -8.82 13.46
N SER A 187 22.33 -9.75 14.30
CA SER A 187 21.12 -9.66 15.15
C SER A 187 21.33 -8.82 16.41
N SER A 188 20.29 -8.16 16.92
CA SER A 188 20.26 -7.82 18.36
C SER A 188 18.87 -7.65 19.01
N LEU A 189 17.75 -8.12 18.42
CA LEU A 189 16.44 -7.98 19.06
C LEU A 189 15.75 -9.30 19.43
N LEU A 190 16.13 -10.43 18.83
CA LEU A 190 15.48 -11.73 19.03
C LEU A 190 16.46 -12.88 19.31
N GLU A 191 17.57 -12.57 19.98
CA GLU A 191 18.65 -13.53 20.26
C GLU A 191 18.17 -14.85 20.88
N TYR A 192 17.14 -14.82 21.74
CA TYR A 192 16.60 -16.04 22.38
C TYR A 192 16.03 -17.04 21.36
N THR A 193 15.33 -16.57 20.33
CA THR A 193 14.79 -17.46 19.28
C THR A 193 15.89 -18.02 18.40
N THR A 194 16.92 -17.22 18.09
CA THR A 194 18.12 -17.67 17.39
C THR A 194 18.83 -18.75 18.21
N HIS A 195 19.07 -18.49 19.49
CA HIS A 195 19.71 -19.43 20.40
C HIS A 195 18.95 -20.75 20.47
N TRP A 196 17.62 -20.70 20.68
CA TRP A 196 16.79 -21.90 20.71
C TRP A 196 16.87 -22.71 19.41
N SER A 197 16.75 -22.05 18.26
CA SER A 197 16.86 -22.73 16.96
C SER A 197 18.22 -23.40 16.75
N SER A 198 19.31 -22.78 17.21
CA SER A 198 20.66 -23.34 17.12
C SER A 198 20.85 -24.61 17.96
N LEU A 199 20.21 -24.67 19.13
CA LEU A 199 20.28 -25.84 20.03
C LEU A 199 19.58 -27.07 19.44
N ILE A 200 18.49 -26.87 18.69
CA ILE A 200 17.71 -27.96 18.09
C ILE A 200 18.15 -28.29 16.67
N ASN A 201 18.91 -27.41 16.00
CA ASN A 201 19.36 -27.61 14.63
C ASN A 201 20.38 -28.76 14.57
N ARG A 202 20.06 -29.79 13.79
CA ARG A 202 20.94 -30.95 13.54
C ARG A 202 21.63 -30.88 12.17
N GLY A 203 21.83 -29.67 11.64
CA GLY A 203 22.42 -29.40 10.33
C GLY A 203 21.45 -29.46 9.15
N GLY A 204 20.13 -29.51 9.42
CA GLY A 204 19.09 -29.58 8.38
C GLY A 204 18.19 -28.35 8.28
N LEU A 205 18.28 -27.43 9.25
CA LEU A 205 17.47 -26.22 9.30
C LEU A 205 18.23 -25.04 8.67
N PHE A 206 17.54 -24.25 7.85
CA PHE A 206 18.07 -23.00 7.33
C PHE A 206 17.97 -21.92 8.41
N GLU A 207 19.09 -21.26 8.72
CA GLU A 207 19.09 -20.13 9.64
C GLU A 207 18.54 -18.89 8.94
N ILE A 208 17.67 -18.15 9.64
CA ILE A 208 17.04 -16.95 9.11
C ILE A 208 17.40 -15.74 9.96
N ASN A 209 17.49 -14.58 9.34
CA ASN A 209 17.69 -13.32 10.04
C ASN A 209 16.38 -12.74 10.60
N ASP A 210 16.51 -11.66 11.36
CA ASP A 210 15.39 -11.03 12.08
C ASP A 210 14.33 -10.45 11.13
N ASP A 211 14.71 -9.96 9.95
CA ASP A 211 13.75 -9.40 8.99
C ASP A 211 12.94 -10.50 8.29
N THR A 212 13.57 -11.62 7.94
CA THR A 212 12.87 -12.81 7.46
C THR A 212 11.94 -13.34 8.54
N TYR A 213 12.39 -13.39 9.80
CA TYR A 213 11.53 -13.75 10.92
C TYR A 213 10.32 -12.82 11.05
N LYS A 214 10.51 -11.49 10.98
CA LYS A 214 9.40 -10.51 11.05
C LYS A 214 8.36 -10.74 9.98
N LEU A 215 8.77 -11.12 8.76
CA LEU A 215 7.82 -11.48 7.69
C LEU A 215 6.96 -12.66 8.11
N PHE A 216 7.57 -13.77 8.54
CA PHE A 216 6.85 -14.97 8.95
C PHE A 216 6.01 -14.77 10.20
N HIS A 217 6.47 -13.96 11.15
CA HIS A 217 5.68 -13.54 12.31
C HIS A 217 4.43 -12.76 11.88
N GLY A 218 4.57 -11.80 10.95
CA GLY A 218 3.44 -11.08 10.37
C GLY A 218 2.45 -12.01 9.66
N ILE A 219 2.96 -12.97 8.88
CA ILE A 219 2.14 -14.00 8.23
C ILE A 219 1.38 -14.83 9.27
N GLU A 220 2.05 -15.31 10.32
CA GLU A 220 1.43 -16.13 11.37
C GLU A 220 0.27 -15.41 12.04
N LEU A 221 0.46 -14.17 12.48
CA LEU A 221 -0.59 -13.40 13.14
C LEU A 221 -1.83 -13.22 12.24
N ARG A 222 -1.62 -13.00 10.94
CA ARG A 222 -2.72 -12.87 9.98
C ARG A 222 -3.39 -14.20 9.71
N VAL A 223 -2.63 -15.28 9.53
CA VAL A 223 -3.16 -16.63 9.36
C VAL A 223 -4.00 -17.04 10.57
N GLN A 224 -3.51 -16.85 11.80
CA GLN A 224 -4.26 -17.16 13.02
C GLN A 224 -5.57 -16.38 13.10
N LYS A 225 -5.54 -15.07 12.81
CA LYS A 225 -6.75 -14.22 12.77
C LYS A 225 -7.80 -14.78 11.81
N HIS A 226 -7.40 -15.16 10.60
CA HIS A 226 -8.32 -15.70 9.60
C HIS A 226 -8.81 -17.10 9.95
N LEU A 227 -7.93 -18.00 10.42
CA LEU A 227 -8.32 -19.35 10.83
C LEU A 227 -9.37 -19.32 11.96
N LEU A 228 -9.23 -18.42 12.95
CA LEU A 228 -10.22 -18.22 14.01
C LEU A 228 -11.58 -17.77 13.46
N SER A 229 -11.60 -16.86 12.47
CA SER A 229 -12.87 -16.48 11.83
C SER A 229 -13.53 -17.64 11.09
N PHE A 230 -12.74 -18.51 10.46
CA PHE A 230 -13.24 -19.65 9.69
C PHE A 230 -13.71 -20.84 10.50
N LEU A 231 -13.31 -20.95 11.78
CA LEU A 231 -13.88 -21.93 12.71
C LEU A 231 -15.36 -21.64 13.00
N ASN A 232 -15.74 -20.37 12.96
CA ASN A 232 -17.11 -19.93 13.23
C ASN A 232 -18.01 -19.97 11.99
N ASP A 233 -17.42 -19.96 10.78
CA ASP A 233 -18.15 -19.99 9.51
C ASP A 233 -18.11 -21.37 8.84
N SER A 234 -19.29 -22.00 8.73
CA SER A 234 -19.48 -23.30 8.10
C SER A 234 -19.28 -23.25 6.57
N ILE A 235 -18.37 -24.11 6.10
CA ILE A 235 -18.26 -24.64 4.72
C ILE A 235 -18.26 -23.57 3.61
N LEU A 236 -17.09 -22.95 3.40
CA LEU A 236 -16.76 -22.30 2.13
C LEU A 236 -15.70 -23.15 1.41
N PRO A 237 -15.89 -23.50 0.12
CA PRO A 237 -14.79 -23.93 -0.72
C PRO A 237 -13.73 -22.82 -0.83
N ASP A 238 -12.48 -23.20 -1.08
CA ASP A 238 -11.35 -22.29 -1.35
C ASP A 238 -10.90 -21.35 -0.21
N LYS A 239 -11.15 -21.71 1.06
CA LYS A 239 -10.64 -20.97 2.25
C LYS A 239 -9.13 -20.72 2.19
N LYS A 240 -8.34 -21.63 1.60
CA LYS A 240 -6.87 -21.47 1.51
C LYS A 240 -6.48 -20.26 0.66
N ASP A 241 -7.08 -20.11 -0.52
CA ASP A 241 -6.74 -19.01 -1.43
C ASP A 241 -7.21 -17.66 -0.88
N ILE A 242 -8.35 -17.65 -0.17
CA ILE A 242 -8.81 -16.46 0.54
C ILE A 242 -7.79 -16.02 1.59
N ILE A 243 -7.28 -16.95 2.42
CA ILE A 243 -6.24 -16.64 3.42
C ILE A 243 -4.96 -16.16 2.73
N ILE A 244 -4.51 -16.86 1.68
CA ILE A 244 -3.31 -16.47 0.94
C ILE A 244 -3.44 -15.03 0.43
N ASN A 245 -4.59 -14.69 -0.16
CA ASN A 245 -4.82 -13.36 -0.70
C ASN A 245 -4.90 -12.31 0.40
N ALA A 246 -5.66 -12.58 1.47
CA ALA A 246 -5.80 -11.66 2.59
C ALA A 246 -4.45 -11.38 3.29
N VAL A 247 -3.62 -12.41 3.47
CA VAL A 247 -2.27 -12.26 4.05
C VAL A 247 -1.34 -11.55 3.07
N ALA A 248 -1.39 -11.89 1.78
CA ALA A 248 -0.59 -11.24 0.76
C ALA A 248 -0.98 -9.78 0.56
N GLU A 249 -2.21 -9.37 0.84
CA GLU A 249 -2.66 -7.98 0.72
C GLU A 249 -2.45 -7.16 2.02
N ASP A 250 -1.97 -7.81 3.09
CA ASP A 250 -1.73 -7.14 4.36
C ASP A 250 -0.56 -6.15 4.25
N GLU A 251 -0.78 -4.92 4.73
CA GLU A 251 0.17 -3.82 4.58
C GLU A 251 1.49 -4.09 5.32
N ASN A 252 1.43 -4.68 6.52
CA ASN A 252 2.62 -4.99 7.31
C ASN A 252 3.44 -6.09 6.65
N VAL A 253 2.78 -7.15 6.18
CA VAL A 253 3.44 -8.24 5.43
C VAL A 253 4.09 -7.71 4.17
N GLN A 254 3.37 -6.89 3.39
CA GLN A 254 3.88 -6.32 2.15
C GLN A 254 5.04 -5.34 2.38
N GLN A 255 5.01 -4.57 3.47
CA GLN A 255 6.11 -3.66 3.81
C GLN A 255 7.41 -4.42 4.08
N VAL A 256 7.36 -5.45 4.93
CA VAL A 256 8.54 -6.30 5.21
C VAL A 256 8.95 -7.06 3.95
N TRP A 257 7.99 -7.58 3.19
CA TRP A 257 8.28 -8.27 1.94
C TRP A 257 8.96 -7.36 0.91
N ALA A 258 8.55 -6.11 0.76
CA ALA A 258 9.18 -5.16 -0.16
C ALA A 258 10.66 -4.91 0.20
N GLN A 259 10.99 -4.89 1.50
CA GLN A 259 12.37 -4.78 1.97
C GLN A 259 13.17 -6.04 1.62
N LEU A 260 12.64 -7.23 1.90
CA LEU A 260 13.34 -8.49 1.63
C LEU A 260 13.49 -8.77 0.12
N SER A 261 12.48 -8.41 -0.68
CA SER A 261 12.41 -8.72 -2.11
C SER A 261 12.97 -7.62 -3.02
N HIS A 262 13.69 -6.61 -2.49
CA HIS A 262 14.13 -5.46 -3.27
C HIS A 262 15.04 -5.81 -4.46
N TYR A 263 15.72 -6.95 -4.43
CA TYR A 263 16.52 -7.47 -5.55
C TYR A 263 15.67 -8.08 -6.69
N ILE A 264 14.39 -8.36 -6.45
CA ILE A 264 13.46 -8.84 -7.46
C ILE A 264 12.95 -7.62 -8.24
N THR A 265 13.38 -7.47 -9.48
CA THR A 265 13.03 -6.32 -10.33
C THR A 265 11.59 -6.36 -10.84
N GLU A 266 11.07 -7.56 -11.10
CA GLU A 266 9.73 -7.76 -11.62
C GLU A 266 8.69 -7.94 -10.52
N GLU A 267 7.69 -7.05 -10.51
CA GLU A 267 6.70 -7.00 -9.43
C GLU A 267 5.81 -8.24 -9.35
N ASP A 268 5.35 -8.73 -10.49
CA ASP A 268 4.51 -9.92 -10.57
C ASP A 268 5.24 -11.16 -10.03
N HIS A 269 6.55 -11.26 -10.27
CA HIS A 269 7.36 -12.33 -9.72
C HIS A 269 7.52 -12.24 -8.21
N ALA A 270 7.73 -11.04 -7.66
CA ALA A 270 7.82 -10.85 -6.22
C ALA A 270 6.49 -11.18 -5.52
N ILE A 271 5.36 -10.77 -6.08
CA ILE A 271 4.02 -11.08 -5.54
C ILE A 271 3.73 -12.59 -5.63
N GLN A 272 4.07 -13.23 -6.75
CA GLN A 272 3.91 -14.68 -6.91
C GLN A 272 4.73 -15.45 -5.88
N LEU A 273 5.98 -15.05 -5.66
CA LEU A 273 6.86 -15.69 -4.68
C LEU A 273 6.32 -15.55 -3.26
N LEU A 274 5.81 -14.37 -2.87
CA LEU A 274 5.16 -14.17 -1.58
C LEU A 274 3.95 -15.12 -1.42
N ARG A 275 3.12 -15.25 -2.45
CA ARG A 275 1.98 -16.19 -2.42
C ARG A 275 2.42 -17.64 -2.27
N GLU A 276 3.47 -18.05 -2.97
CA GLU A 276 4.05 -19.40 -2.81
C GLU A 276 4.57 -19.63 -1.39
N LEU A 277 5.24 -18.63 -0.81
CA LEU A 277 5.73 -18.65 0.56
C LEU A 277 4.59 -18.78 1.57
N ILE A 278 3.55 -17.96 1.45
CA ILE A 278 2.36 -18.03 2.33
C ILE A 278 1.63 -19.37 2.15
N SER A 279 1.49 -19.85 0.91
CA SER A 279 0.84 -21.13 0.63
C SER A 279 1.58 -22.29 1.29
N LEU A 280 2.91 -22.28 1.25
CA LEU A 280 3.74 -23.28 1.92
C LEU A 280 3.69 -23.14 3.44
N TRP A 281 3.71 -21.90 3.95
CA TRP A 281 3.52 -21.62 5.38
C TRP A 281 2.22 -22.21 5.89
N ILE A 282 1.09 -21.93 5.23
CA ILE A 282 -0.22 -22.47 5.60
C ILE A 282 -0.22 -23.99 5.53
N THR A 283 0.47 -24.61 4.57
CA THR A 283 0.59 -26.06 4.52
C THR A 283 1.41 -26.61 5.70
N VAL A 284 2.51 -25.96 6.11
CA VAL A 284 3.33 -26.44 7.22
C VAL A 284 2.65 -26.18 8.57
N ARG A 285 2.17 -24.96 8.79
CA ARG A 285 1.61 -24.47 10.06
C ARG A 285 0.12 -24.71 10.19
N GLY A 286 -0.66 -24.53 9.13
CA GLY A 286 -2.11 -24.70 9.16
C GLY A 286 -2.53 -26.13 9.48
N PHE A 287 -1.81 -27.15 9.01
CA PHE A 287 -2.06 -28.54 9.43
C PHE A 287 -1.67 -28.80 10.89
N ALA A 288 -0.60 -28.19 11.38
CA ALA A 288 -0.22 -28.30 12.79
C ALA A 288 -1.26 -27.65 13.72
N ILE A 289 -1.74 -26.46 13.36
CA ILE A 289 -2.80 -25.74 14.10
C ILE A 289 -4.11 -26.53 14.08
N ALA A 290 -4.51 -27.04 12.91
CA ALA A 290 -5.71 -27.88 12.82
C ALA A 290 -5.57 -29.18 13.65
N GLY A 291 -4.39 -29.80 13.67
CA GLY A 291 -4.09 -30.96 14.50
C GLY A 291 -4.27 -30.67 15.99
N THR A 292 -3.71 -29.55 16.48
CA THR A 292 -3.86 -29.15 17.89
C THR A 292 -5.32 -28.90 18.29
N TRP A 293 -6.16 -28.46 17.35
CA TRP A 293 -7.59 -28.29 17.62
C TRP A 293 -8.34 -29.62 17.68
N VAL A 294 -8.01 -30.58 16.81
CA VAL A 294 -8.59 -31.93 16.87
C VAL A 294 -8.24 -32.62 18.18
N GLU A 295 -7.02 -32.42 18.70
CA GLU A 295 -6.60 -33.00 19.99
C GLU A 295 -7.27 -32.37 21.22
N GLN A 296 -7.85 -31.17 21.08
CA GLN A 296 -8.59 -30.49 22.15
C GLN A 296 -10.07 -30.91 22.24
N TYR A 297 -10.58 -31.63 21.24
CA TYR A 297 -11.94 -32.19 21.19
C TYR A 297 -11.95 -33.66 21.64
#